data_AF-A0A962VJ37-F1
#
_entry.id   AF-A0A962VJ37-F1
#
_cell.length_a   1.000
_cell.length_b   1.000
_cell.length_c   1.000
_cell.angle_alpha   90.00
_cell.angle_beta   90.00
_cell.angle_gamma   90.00
#
_symmetry.space_group_name_H-M   'P 1'
#
loop_
_entity.id
_entity.type
_entity.pdbx_description
1 polymer ?
#
loop_
_entity_poly.entity_id
_entity_poly.type
_entity_poly.pdbx_seq_one_letter_code
_entity_poly.pdbx_strand_id
1 'polypeptide(L)'
;MNNQQLKRYIRFFENLDRDSLPLTDSIFAVDARFRDPFNDVCGRAAIKQVFAHMFQTCEAPRFEVVECVGEHPLYYLHWRFTLGAPDARNTIDGVSRVRFDANDLVSEHSDYWDPAQQVYERIPLLGPLLRAVRKRLRAPQPTATTPPQTQSTTQR
;
A
#
# COMPACT_ATOMS: atom_id res chain seq x y z
N MET A 1 -13.67 5.58 -21.94
CA MET A 1 -14.04 6.51 -20.86
C MET A 1 -12.78 7.17 -20.31
N ASN A 2 -12.77 8.50 -20.19
CA ASN A 2 -11.65 9.23 -19.61
C ASN A 2 -11.68 9.09 -18.08
N ASN A 3 -10.73 8.33 -17.52
CA ASN A 3 -10.57 8.17 -16.06
C ASN A 3 -9.83 9.39 -15.45
N GLN A 4 -10.30 10.61 -15.71
CA GLN A 4 -9.61 11.85 -15.32
C GLN A 4 -9.56 12.02 -13.78
N GLN A 5 -10.64 11.69 -13.10
CA GLN A 5 -10.76 11.68 -11.63
C GLN A 5 -9.78 10.71 -10.99
N LEU A 6 -9.63 9.51 -11.56
CA LEU A 6 -8.65 8.52 -11.10
C LEU A 6 -7.22 9.02 -11.31
N LYS A 7 -6.90 9.60 -12.47
CA LYS A 7 -5.57 10.18 -12.73
C LYS A 7 -5.25 11.32 -11.75
N ARG A 8 -6.24 12.16 -11.41
CA ARG A 8 -6.11 13.22 -10.41
C ARG A 8 -5.83 12.63 -9.02
N TYR A 9 -6.56 11.59 -8.64
CA TYR A 9 -6.36 10.86 -7.39
C TYR A 9 -4.96 10.22 -7.30
N ILE A 10 -4.53 9.48 -8.34
CA ILE A 10 -3.20 8.86 -8.40
C ILE A 10 -2.11 9.92 -8.26
N ARG A 11 -2.20 10.99 -9.08
CA ARG A 11 -1.23 12.09 -9.03
C ARG A 11 -1.19 12.75 -7.65
N PHE A 12 -2.34 12.91 -6.99
CA PHE A 12 -2.38 13.44 -5.62
C PHE A 12 -1.56 12.56 -4.66
N PHE A 13 -1.77 11.25 -4.66
CA PHE A 13 -1.02 10.36 -3.76
C PHE A 13 0.48 10.29 -4.09
N GLU A 14 0.85 10.23 -5.38
CA GLU A 14 2.26 10.17 -5.79
C GLU A 14 3.04 11.47 -5.50
N ASN A 15 2.33 12.59 -5.34
CA ASN A 15 2.90 13.90 -5.01
C ASN A 15 2.40 14.40 -3.64
N LEU A 16 1.93 13.48 -2.78
CA LEU A 16 1.45 13.84 -1.46
C LEU A 16 2.65 14.23 -0.59
N ASP A 17 2.59 15.44 -0.06
CA ASP A 17 3.56 16.00 0.86
C ASP A 17 2.82 16.89 1.89
N ARG A 18 3.57 17.53 2.80
CA ARG A 18 2.99 18.38 3.84
C ARG A 18 2.28 19.61 3.26
N ASP A 19 2.78 20.15 2.16
CA ASP A 19 2.29 21.39 1.55
C ASP A 19 1.08 21.13 0.64
N SER A 20 0.93 19.90 0.14
CA SER A 20 -0.18 19.46 -0.69
C SER A 20 -1.39 18.93 0.10
N LEU A 21 -1.31 18.81 1.43
CA LEU A 21 -2.45 18.44 2.31
C LEU A 21 -3.73 19.25 2.10
N PRO A 22 -3.70 20.57 1.81
CA PRO A 22 -4.92 21.31 1.49
C PRO A 22 -5.65 20.76 0.25
N LEU A 23 -4.94 20.15 -0.70
CA LEU A 23 -5.53 19.58 -1.92
C LEU A 23 -6.44 18.39 -1.64
N THR A 24 -6.39 17.77 -0.45
CA THR A 24 -7.33 16.72 -0.03
C THR A 24 -8.80 17.13 -0.24
N ASP A 25 -9.12 18.43 -0.10
CA ASP A 25 -10.50 18.94 -0.29
C ASP A 25 -10.99 18.85 -1.74
N SER A 26 -10.07 18.76 -2.70
CA SER A 26 -10.37 18.60 -4.13
C SER A 26 -10.40 17.12 -4.58
N ILE A 27 -10.02 16.21 -3.68
CA ILE A 27 -9.88 14.78 -3.97
C ILE A 27 -10.96 13.98 -3.28
N PHE A 28 -11.26 14.28 -2.01
CA PHE A 28 -12.20 13.54 -1.18
C PHE A 28 -13.55 14.27 -1.06
N ALA A 29 -14.64 13.52 -0.94
CA ALA A 29 -15.95 14.07 -0.57
C ALA A 29 -15.91 14.64 0.86
N VAL A 30 -16.86 15.53 1.21
CA VAL A 30 -16.88 16.21 2.52
C VAL A 30 -16.96 15.21 3.68
N ASP A 31 -17.73 14.15 3.49
CA ASP A 31 -18.04 13.06 4.40
C ASP A 31 -17.31 11.76 4.06
N ALA A 32 -16.25 11.84 3.24
CA ALA A 32 -15.51 10.66 2.80
C ALA A 32 -14.99 9.82 3.98
N ARG A 33 -15.05 8.50 3.83
CA ARG A 33 -14.48 7.56 4.80
C ARG A 33 -13.12 7.09 4.33
N PHE A 34 -12.13 7.19 5.22
CA PHE A 34 -10.79 6.64 5.02
C PHE A 34 -10.53 5.55 6.05
N ARG A 35 -10.04 4.41 5.58
CA ARG A 35 -9.68 3.27 6.42
C ARG A 35 -8.33 2.72 6.02
N ASP A 36 -7.50 2.44 7.01
CA ASP A 36 -6.28 1.64 6.90
C ASP A 36 -6.24 0.63 8.07
N PRO A 37 -5.18 -0.20 8.23
CA PRO A 37 -5.09 -1.14 9.35
C PRO A 37 -5.09 -0.51 10.76
N PHE A 38 -4.81 0.78 10.90
CA PHE A 38 -4.73 1.51 12.17
C PHE A 38 -5.88 2.52 12.36
N ASN A 39 -6.43 3.06 11.29
CA ASN A 39 -7.35 4.18 11.28
C ASN A 39 -8.66 3.82 10.57
N ASP A 40 -9.78 4.34 11.09
CA ASP A 40 -11.09 4.32 10.42
C ASP A 40 -11.78 5.64 10.76
N VAL A 41 -11.75 6.59 9.82
CA VAL A 41 -12.15 7.98 10.05
C VAL A 41 -13.09 8.48 8.97
N CYS A 42 -13.96 9.42 9.32
CA CYS A 42 -14.89 10.06 8.40
C CYS A 42 -14.66 11.57 8.35
N GLY A 43 -14.70 12.12 7.15
CA GLY A 43 -14.61 13.54 6.85
C GLY A 43 -13.19 14.03 6.56
N ARG A 44 -13.09 15.03 5.67
CA ARG A 44 -11.81 15.57 5.15
C ARG A 44 -10.85 16.02 6.26
N ALA A 45 -11.36 16.62 7.33
CA ALA A 45 -10.54 17.09 8.43
C ALA A 45 -9.81 15.93 9.13
N ALA A 46 -10.51 14.82 9.39
CA ALA A 46 -9.91 13.64 10.00
C ALA A 46 -8.93 12.95 9.05
N ILE A 47 -9.25 12.88 7.75
CA ILE A 47 -8.34 12.35 6.72
C ILE A 47 -7.04 13.15 6.67
N LYS A 48 -7.12 14.49 6.65
CA LYS A 48 -5.95 15.36 6.69
C LYS A 48 -5.10 15.14 7.94
N GLN A 49 -5.72 14.90 9.09
CA GLN A 49 -5.00 14.59 10.34
C GLN A 49 -4.23 13.27 10.24
N VAL A 50 -4.80 12.23 9.62
CA VAL A 50 -4.10 10.96 9.37
C VAL A 50 -2.84 11.20 8.52
N PHE A 51 -2.96 11.92 7.39
CA PHE A 51 -1.81 12.22 6.53
C PHE A 51 -0.79 13.14 7.22
N ALA A 52 -1.23 14.16 7.96
CA ALA A 52 -0.35 15.03 8.72
C ALA A 52 0.45 14.25 9.78
N HIS A 53 -0.18 13.29 10.47
CA HIS A 53 0.48 12.42 11.42
C HIS A 53 1.48 11.48 10.73
N MET A 54 1.14 10.90 9.57
CA MET A 54 2.08 10.12 8.76
C MET A 54 3.35 10.92 8.44
N PHE A 55 3.24 12.19 8.05
CA PHE A 55 4.40 13.06 7.78
C PHE A 55 5.21 13.48 9.02
N GLN A 56 4.67 13.30 10.22
CA GLN A 56 5.42 13.52 11.47
C GLN A 56 6.16 12.25 11.90
N THR A 57 5.59 11.08 11.60
CA THR A 57 6.07 9.78 12.08
C THR A 57 7.01 9.09 11.08
N CYS A 58 6.78 9.26 9.78
CA CYS A 58 7.56 8.63 8.72
C CYS A 58 8.58 9.61 8.13
N GLU A 59 9.84 9.18 8.03
CA GLU A 59 10.88 9.91 7.32
C GLU A 59 10.74 9.68 5.81
N ALA A 60 10.77 10.76 5.01
CA ALA A 60 10.70 10.74 3.55
C ALA A 60 9.64 9.77 2.93
N PRO A 61 8.37 9.82 3.37
CA PRO A 61 7.34 8.93 2.86
C PRO A 61 7.01 9.23 1.39
N ARG A 62 6.89 8.19 0.57
CA ARG A 62 6.51 8.31 -0.85
C ARG A 62 5.61 7.17 -1.28
N PHE A 63 4.50 7.51 -1.94
CA PHE A 63 3.62 6.57 -2.61
C PHE A 63 3.96 6.46 -4.09
N GLU A 64 3.89 5.24 -4.63
CA GLU A 64 3.98 4.92 -6.05
C GLU A 64 2.81 4.00 -6.40
N VAL A 65 1.98 4.36 -7.37
CA VAL A 65 0.92 3.47 -7.84
C VAL A 65 1.48 2.60 -8.95
N VAL A 66 1.51 1.30 -8.73
CA VAL A 66 2.11 0.31 -9.64
C VAL A 66 1.10 -0.15 -10.69
N GLU A 67 -0.12 -0.42 -10.25
CA GLU A 67 -1.19 -0.93 -11.10
C GLU A 67 -2.53 -0.38 -10.63
N CYS A 68 -3.45 -0.19 -11.58
CA CYS A 68 -4.83 0.13 -11.28
C CYS A 68 -5.76 -0.72 -12.14
N VAL A 69 -6.78 -1.30 -11.51
CA VAL A 69 -7.83 -2.07 -12.16
C VAL A 69 -9.21 -1.61 -11.70
N GLY A 70 -10.22 -1.79 -12.56
CA GLY A 70 -11.60 -1.42 -12.26
C GLY A 70 -12.16 -0.34 -13.19
N GLU A 71 -13.39 0.08 -12.89
CA GLU A 71 -14.17 1.03 -13.68
C GLU A 71 -14.97 1.95 -12.76
N HIS A 72 -15.32 3.14 -13.24
CA HIS A 72 -16.05 4.09 -12.43
C HIS A 72 -17.40 3.48 -11.96
N PRO A 73 -17.75 3.60 -10.66
CA PRO A 73 -17.11 4.43 -9.64
C PRO A 73 -16.06 3.72 -8.77
N LEU A 74 -15.68 2.47 -9.03
CA LEU A 74 -14.87 1.64 -8.13
C LEU A 74 -13.56 1.16 -8.76
N TYR A 75 -12.44 1.47 -8.09
CA TYR A 75 -11.11 1.07 -8.52
C TYR A 75 -10.36 0.34 -7.40
N TYR A 76 -9.45 -0.54 -7.81
CA TYR A 76 -8.45 -1.15 -6.95
C TYR A 76 -7.07 -0.76 -7.46
N LEU A 77 -6.22 -0.28 -6.55
CA LEU A 77 -4.89 0.21 -6.89
C LEU A 77 -3.85 -0.55 -6.08
N HIS A 78 -2.92 -1.21 -6.76
CA HIS A 78 -1.70 -1.72 -6.13
C HIS A 78 -0.71 -0.57 -6.03
N TRP A 79 -0.17 -0.35 -4.83
CA TRP A 79 0.79 0.70 -4.56
C TRP A 79 1.97 0.18 -3.75
N ARG A 80 3.08 0.92 -3.84
CA ARG A 80 4.23 0.82 -2.95
C ARG A 80 4.36 2.09 -2.13
N PHE A 81 4.55 1.92 -0.83
CA PHE A 81 4.86 3.00 0.10
C PHE A 81 6.28 2.84 0.58
N THR A 82 7.14 3.81 0.29
CA THR A 82 8.54 3.81 0.73
C THR A 82 8.76 4.85 1.81
N LEU A 83 9.55 4.50 2.83
CA LEU A 83 9.92 5.39 3.94
C LEU A 83 11.35 5.13 4.43
N GLY A 84 11.98 6.14 4.99
CA GLY A 84 13.34 6.12 5.52
C GLY A 84 14.40 6.71 4.59
N ALA A 85 15.58 6.94 5.14
CA ALA A 85 16.75 7.41 4.41
C ALA A 85 17.14 6.47 3.24
N PRO A 86 17.85 6.98 2.20
CA PRO A 86 18.25 6.18 1.04
C PRO A 86 18.93 4.85 1.40
N ASP A 87 19.76 4.83 2.45
CA ASP A 87 20.54 3.67 2.87
C ASP A 87 19.77 2.68 3.76
N ALA A 88 18.55 3.02 4.18
CA ALA A 88 17.71 2.21 5.08
C ALA A 88 16.22 2.25 4.70
N ARG A 89 15.94 2.33 3.39
CA ARG A 89 14.57 2.45 2.85
C ARG A 89 13.77 1.18 3.12
N ASN A 90 12.63 1.34 3.77
CA ASN A 90 11.63 0.29 3.91
C ASN A 90 10.54 0.49 2.86
N THR A 91 10.06 -0.61 2.28
CA THR A 91 8.98 -0.61 1.29
C THR A 91 7.83 -1.47 1.79
N ILE A 92 6.62 -0.93 1.70
CA ILE A 92 5.36 -1.60 2.01
C ILE A 92 4.57 -1.74 0.71
N ASP A 93 4.10 -2.94 0.41
CA ASP A 93 3.15 -3.18 -0.68
C ASP A 93 1.74 -3.26 -0.12
N GLY A 94 0.80 -2.65 -0.83
CA GLY A 94 -0.60 -2.62 -0.42
C GLY A 94 -1.55 -2.42 -1.59
N VAL A 95 -2.83 -2.61 -1.30
CA VAL A 95 -3.92 -2.37 -2.24
C VAL A 95 -4.94 -1.42 -1.63
N SER A 96 -5.30 -0.37 -2.35
CA SER A 96 -6.43 0.49 -2.00
C SER A 96 -7.67 0.06 -2.76
N ARG A 97 -8.82 0.00 -2.09
CA ARG A 97 -10.14 0.02 -2.72
C ARG A 97 -10.69 1.45 -2.63
N VAL A 98 -10.97 2.06 -3.78
CA VAL A 98 -11.36 3.48 -3.87
C VAL A 98 -12.68 3.60 -4.61
N ARG A 99 -13.65 4.27 -3.99
CA ARG A 99 -14.96 4.58 -4.58
C ARG A 99 -15.11 6.09 -4.76
N PHE A 100 -15.56 6.49 -5.93
CA PHE A 100 -15.92 7.87 -6.27
C PHE A 100 -17.43 8.10 -6.13
N ASP A 101 -17.84 9.31 -5.76
CA ASP A 101 -19.22 9.76 -5.76
C ASP A 101 -19.63 10.35 -7.13
N ALA A 102 -20.86 10.84 -7.21
CA ALA A 102 -21.40 11.49 -8.42
C ALA A 102 -20.70 12.82 -8.79
N ASN A 103 -19.89 13.38 -7.90
CA ASN A 103 -19.10 14.60 -8.13
C ASN A 103 -17.64 14.27 -8.50
N ASP A 104 -17.32 13.00 -8.78
CA ASP A 104 -15.96 12.52 -9.03
C ASP A 104 -14.98 12.78 -7.87
N LEU A 105 -15.49 12.83 -6.65
CA LEU A 105 -14.71 12.89 -5.42
C LEU A 105 -14.69 11.52 -4.73
N VAL A 106 -13.60 11.19 -4.05
CA VAL A 106 -13.47 9.93 -3.31
C VAL A 106 -14.40 9.93 -2.11
N SER A 107 -15.38 9.04 -2.09
CA SER A 107 -16.31 8.86 -0.97
C SER A 107 -15.86 7.76 -0.01
N GLU A 108 -15.15 6.74 -0.51
CA GLU A 108 -14.54 5.70 0.32
C GLU A 108 -13.13 5.38 -0.17
N HIS A 109 -12.21 5.28 0.78
CA HIS A 109 -10.85 4.80 0.59
C HIS A 109 -10.54 3.77 1.66
N SER A 110 -10.22 2.55 1.25
CA SER A 110 -9.81 1.47 2.17
C SER A 110 -8.48 0.87 1.74
N ASP A 111 -7.46 1.01 2.59
CA ASP A 111 -6.13 0.46 2.40
C ASP A 111 -5.98 -0.91 3.06
N TYR A 112 -5.51 -1.87 2.26
CA TYR A 112 -5.20 -3.23 2.66
C TYR A 112 -3.71 -3.49 2.46
N TRP A 113 -2.99 -3.59 3.57
CA TRP A 113 -1.58 -3.94 3.59
C TRP A 113 -1.26 -4.65 4.91
N ASP A 114 -0.12 -5.35 4.98
CA ASP A 114 0.25 -6.14 6.16
C ASP A 114 1.08 -5.30 7.16
N PRO A 115 0.51 -4.83 8.28
CA PRO A 115 1.28 -4.13 9.32
C PRO A 115 2.26 -5.07 10.05
N ALA A 116 2.08 -6.39 9.94
CA ALA A 116 2.84 -7.36 10.69
C ALA A 116 4.28 -7.56 10.25
N GLN A 117 4.60 -7.32 8.98
CA GLN A 117 5.98 -7.38 8.51
C GLN A 117 6.85 -6.24 9.04
N GLN A 118 6.30 -5.04 9.29
CA GLN A 118 7.11 -3.86 9.61
C GLN A 118 6.87 -3.27 11.00
N VAL A 119 5.67 -3.43 11.59
CA VAL A 119 5.32 -2.87 12.91
C VAL A 119 5.43 -3.91 14.02
N TYR A 120 4.88 -5.11 13.84
CA TYR A 120 4.91 -6.12 14.92
C TYR A 120 6.30 -6.74 15.16
N GLU A 121 7.19 -6.77 14.17
CA GLU A 121 8.58 -7.21 14.37
C GLU A 121 9.39 -6.24 15.24
N ARG A 122 8.97 -4.97 15.32
CA ARG A 122 9.58 -3.95 16.19
C ARG A 122 8.98 -3.92 17.60
N ILE A 123 7.92 -4.69 17.87
CA ILE A 123 7.39 -4.88 19.23
C ILE A 123 8.08 -6.13 19.81
N PRO A 124 9.00 -5.98 20.79
CA PRO A 124 9.92 -7.04 21.21
C PRO A 124 9.23 -8.31 21.77
N LEU A 125 7.96 -8.23 22.16
CA LEU A 125 7.19 -9.40 22.61
C LEU A 125 6.44 -10.14 21.49
N LEU A 126 6.05 -9.49 20.40
CA LEU A 126 5.21 -10.11 19.35
C LEU A 126 6.02 -10.76 18.23
N GLY A 127 7.27 -10.32 18.03
CA GLY A 127 8.17 -10.89 17.01
C GLY A 127 8.36 -12.42 17.11
N PRO A 128 8.70 -12.99 18.29
CA PRO A 128 8.91 -14.43 18.43
C PRO A 128 7.63 -15.26 18.18
N LEU A 129 6.47 -14.76 18.62
CA LEU A 129 5.18 -15.42 18.46
C LEU A 129 4.75 -15.47 16.99
N LEU A 130 4.85 -14.34 16.28
CA LEU A 130 4.56 -14.28 14.85
C LEU A 130 5.51 -15.14 14.03
N ARG A 131 6.79 -15.21 14.39
CA ARG A 131 7.77 -16.09 13.75
C ARG A 131 7.43 -17.57 13.91
N ALA A 132 6.95 -17.97 15.10
CA ALA A 132 6.52 -19.33 15.37
C ALA A 132 5.25 -19.70 14.57
N VAL A 133 4.27 -18.78 14.48
CA VAL A 133 3.06 -18.98 13.67
C VAL A 133 3.40 -19.07 12.19
N ARG A 134 4.23 -18.16 11.65
CA ARG A 134 4.71 -18.22 10.25
C ARG A 134 5.43 -19.54 9.95
N LYS A 135 6.23 -20.07 10.87
CA LYS A 135 6.91 -21.36 10.71
C LYS A 135 5.94 -22.53 10.64
N ARG A 136 4.82 -22.49 11.38
CA ARG A 136 3.79 -23.53 11.38
C ARG A 136 2.87 -23.47 10.15
N LEU A 137 2.63 -22.27 9.62
CA LEU A 137 1.73 -22.04 8.49
C LEU A 137 2.43 -22.05 7.11
N ARG A 138 3.77 -21.99 7.06
CA ARG A 138 4.51 -22.15 5.81
C ARG A 138 4.33 -23.57 5.28
N ALA A 139 3.69 -23.70 4.12
CA ALA A 139 3.66 -24.93 3.38
C ALA A 139 5.09 -25.34 2.94
N PRO A 140 5.43 -26.63 2.91
CA PRO A 140 6.70 -27.10 2.36
C PRO A 140 6.84 -26.60 0.92
N GLN A 141 7.93 -25.88 0.62
CA GLN A 141 8.24 -25.57 -0.78
C GLN A 141 8.68 -26.87 -1.47
N PRO A 142 8.19 -27.17 -2.68
CA PRO A 142 8.74 -28.25 -3.49
C PRO A 142 10.22 -27.95 -3.73
N THR A 143 11.10 -28.87 -3.35
CA THR A 143 12.51 -28.80 -3.73
C THR A 143 12.58 -28.76 -5.25
N ALA A 144 13.19 -27.71 -5.81
CA ALA A 144 13.47 -27.64 -7.23
C ALA A 144 14.27 -28.88 -7.63
N THR A 145 13.64 -29.78 -8.40
CA THR A 145 14.31 -30.92 -9.01
C THR A 145 15.31 -30.39 -10.01
N THR A 146 16.59 -30.40 -9.65
CA THR A 146 17.69 -30.18 -10.60
C THR A 146 17.51 -31.14 -11.77
N PRO A 147 17.34 -30.66 -13.02
CA PRO A 147 17.25 -31.55 -14.17
C PRO A 147 18.54 -32.38 -14.28
N PRO A 148 18.48 -33.69 -14.58
CA PRO A 148 19.67 -34.49 -14.77
C PRO A 148 20.48 -33.94 -15.94
N GLN A 149 21.75 -33.62 -15.68
CA GLN A 149 22.71 -33.25 -16.71
C GLN A 149 22.85 -34.43 -17.69
N THR A 150 22.40 -34.23 -18.93
CA THR A 150 22.63 -35.17 -20.02
C THR A 150 24.12 -35.18 -20.34
N GLN A 151 24.83 -36.21 -19.89
CA GLN A 151 26.21 -36.45 -20.33
C GLN A 151 26.16 -36.83 -21.81
N SER A 152 26.63 -35.93 -22.67
CA SER A 152 26.89 -36.22 -24.07
C SER A 152 28.04 -37.22 -24.17
N THR A 153 27.73 -38.48 -24.46
CA THR A 153 28.70 -39.49 -24.86
C THR A 153 29.33 -39.07 -26.18
N THR A 154 30.57 -38.60 -26.12
CA THR A 154 31.47 -38.54 -27.28
C THR A 154 31.87 -39.96 -27.64
N GLN A 155 31.26 -40.53 -28.69
CA GLN A 155 31.76 -41.74 -29.35
C GLN A 155 32.98 -41.40 -30.22
N ARG A 156 33.99 -42.26 -30.09
CA ARG A 156 35.16 -42.37 -30.98
C ARG A 156 34.76 -42.94 -32.34
#